data_AF-A0AA51J8Y5-F1
#
_entry.id   AF-A0AA51J8Y5-F1
#
_cell.length_a   1.000
_cell.length_b   1.000
_cell.length_c   1.000
_cell.angle_alpha   90.00
_cell.angle_beta   90.00
_cell.angle_gamma   90.00
#
_symmetry.space_group_name_H-M   'P 1'
#
loop_
_entity.id
_entity.type
_entity.pdbx_description
1 polymer ?
#
loop_
_entity_poly.entity_id
_entity_poly.type
_entity_poly.pdbx_seq_one_letter_code
_entity_poly.pdbx_strand_id
1 'polypeptide(L)'
;MFSSIKHFLYRHRRKFVVTSAVFGSLYLLMSYAQKRLREWQEREAKKFFEMTRKKQHFESTERTCNQTILSLSKIVSESIIGIIDTENIVQELKYNPENKRALWEQMKVMIFTRICGFVYALSILNVTLRVQLNVIGGYLYRDSVHEEEPLID
;
A
#
# COMPACT_ATOMS: atom_id res chain seq x y z
N MET A 1 34.50 -59.97 26.79
CA MET A 1 33.96 -59.37 25.55
C MET A 1 34.58 -58.02 25.21
N PHE A 2 34.84 -57.13 26.19
CA PHE A 2 35.50 -55.82 25.94
C PHE A 2 36.98 -55.89 25.53
N SER A 3 37.73 -56.95 25.88
CA SER A 3 39.16 -57.08 25.51
C SER A 3 39.38 -57.36 24.02
N SER A 4 38.55 -58.22 23.40
CA SER A 4 38.63 -58.49 21.95
C SER A 4 38.26 -57.26 21.10
N ILE A 5 37.28 -56.47 21.56
CA ILE A 5 36.92 -55.19 20.91
C ILE A 5 38.08 -54.19 21.03
N LYS A 6 38.75 -54.12 22.19
CA LYS A 6 39.95 -53.29 22.39
C LYS A 6 41.09 -53.68 21.46
N HIS A 7 41.36 -54.98 21.30
CA HIS A 7 42.47 -55.47 20.48
C HIS A 7 42.20 -55.29 18.98
N PHE A 8 40.95 -55.42 18.54
CA PHE A 8 40.52 -55.17 17.17
C PHE A 8 40.55 -53.66 16.83
N LEU A 9 40.08 -52.80 17.74
CA LEU A 9 40.16 -51.35 17.61
C LEU A 9 41.60 -50.86 17.59
N TYR A 10 42.52 -51.44 18.37
CA TYR A 10 43.92 -51.04 18.36
C TYR A 10 44.62 -51.39 17.04
N ARG A 11 44.27 -52.55 16.45
CA ARG A 11 44.82 -53.01 15.17
C ARG A 11 44.31 -52.23 13.96
N HIS A 12 43.11 -51.64 14.04
CA HIS A 12 42.51 -50.83 12.98
C HIS A 12 42.29 -49.35 13.33
N ARG A 13 42.91 -48.84 14.41
CA ARG A 13 42.67 -47.48 14.94
C ARG A 13 42.78 -46.38 13.89
N ARG A 14 43.72 -46.51 12.96
CA ARG A 14 43.94 -45.53 11.88
C ARG A 14 42.77 -45.47 10.92
N LYS A 15 42.11 -46.60 10.62
CA LYS A 15 40.93 -46.64 9.75
C LYS A 15 39.73 -45.99 10.44
N PHE A 16 39.49 -46.30 11.71
CA PHE A 16 38.39 -45.69 12.47
C PHE A 16 38.54 -44.17 12.64
N VAL A 17 39.75 -43.68 12.92
CA VAL A 17 40.02 -42.24 13.03
C VAL A 17 39.82 -41.52 11.70
N VAL A 18 40.26 -42.12 10.58
CA VAL A 18 40.04 -41.53 9.25
C VAL A 18 38.55 -41.50 8.91
N THR A 19 37.83 -42.59 9.14
CA THR A 19 36.39 -42.65 8.87
C THR A 19 35.61 -41.65 9.71
N SER A 20 35.87 -41.54 11.01
CA SER A 20 35.18 -40.57 11.87
C SER A 20 35.50 -39.12 11.50
N ALA A 21 36.74 -38.83 11.12
CA ALA A 21 37.12 -37.51 10.62
C ALA A 21 36.36 -37.15 9.33
N VAL A 22 36.23 -38.10 8.39
CA VAL A 22 35.46 -37.89 7.15
C VAL A 22 33.99 -37.63 7.46
N PHE A 23 33.32 -38.47 8.26
CA PHE A 23 31.90 -38.27 8.61
C PHE A 23 31.67 -36.97 9.40
N GLY A 24 32.56 -36.63 10.34
CA GLY A 24 32.48 -35.38 11.08
C GLY A 24 32.62 -34.16 10.16
N SER A 25 33.57 -34.19 9.23
CA SER A 25 33.75 -33.11 8.25
C SER A 25 32.54 -32.95 7.32
N LEU A 26 31.96 -34.05 6.85
CA LEU A 26 30.77 -34.04 6.01
C LEU A 26 29.56 -33.48 6.75
N TYR A 27 29.37 -33.87 8.02
CA TYR A 27 28.29 -33.37 8.86
C TYR A 27 28.42 -31.85 9.13
N LEU A 28 29.63 -31.38 9.42
CA LEU A 28 29.89 -29.95 9.62
C LEU A 28 29.61 -29.14 8.34
N LEU A 29 30.05 -29.63 7.17
CA LEU A 29 29.77 -28.96 5.90
C LEU A 29 28.27 -28.94 5.59
N MET A 30 27.56 -30.05 5.82
CA MET A 30 26.12 -30.13 5.55
C MET A 30 25.30 -29.24 6.47
N SER A 31 25.59 -29.24 7.77
CA SER A 31 24.92 -28.35 8.74
C SER A 31 25.22 -26.88 8.44
N TYR A 32 26.44 -26.54 8.02
CA TYR A 32 26.80 -25.19 7.58
C TYR A 32 26.01 -24.78 6.33
N ALA A 33 25.90 -25.65 5.33
CA ALA A 33 25.14 -25.38 4.12
C ALA A 33 23.64 -25.19 4.41
N GLN A 34 23.05 -26.03 5.27
CA GLN A 34 21.65 -25.90 5.69
C GLN A 34 21.39 -24.60 6.45
N LYS A 35 22.28 -24.27 7.39
CA LYS A 35 22.19 -23.00 8.14
C LYS A 35 22.28 -21.81 7.20
N ARG A 36 23.24 -21.82 6.28
CA ARG A 36 23.43 -20.74 5.31
C ARG A 36 22.26 -20.62 4.35
N LEU A 37 21.68 -21.73 3.87
CA LEU A 37 20.49 -21.69 3.01
C LEU A 37 19.28 -21.09 3.75
N ARG A 38 19.06 -21.50 5.00
CA ARG A 38 17.98 -20.97 5.84
C ARG A 38 18.14 -19.47 6.07
N GLU A 39 19.34 -19.02 6.43
CA GLU A 39 19.63 -17.58 6.61
C GLU A 39 19.42 -16.75 5.33
N TRP A 40 19.60 -17.35 4.16
CA TRP A 40 19.32 -16.70 2.87
C TRP A 40 17.82 -16.60 2.62
N GLN A 41 17.09 -17.71 2.81
CA GLN A 41 15.63 -17.74 2.69
C GLN A 41 14.94 -16.79 3.67
N GLU A 42 15.38 -16.76 4.93
CA GLU A 42 14.84 -15.86 5.95
C GLU A 42 15.08 -14.39 5.58
N ARG A 43 16.27 -14.05 5.06
CA ARG A 43 16.57 -12.69 4.60
C ARG A 43 15.72 -12.27 3.40
N GLU A 44 15.53 -13.18 2.45
CA GLU A 44 14.72 -12.90 1.26
C GLU A 44 13.23 -12.81 1.62
N ALA A 45 12.73 -13.72 2.46
CA ALA A 45 11.39 -13.67 3.00
C ALA A 45 11.14 -12.36 3.74
N LYS A 46 12.07 -11.93 4.61
CA LYS A 46 11.95 -10.66 5.34
C LYS A 46 11.82 -9.45 4.40
N LYS A 47 12.68 -9.35 3.39
CA LYS A 47 12.61 -8.29 2.37
C LYS A 47 11.28 -8.33 1.60
N PHE A 48 10.83 -9.53 1.24
CA PHE A 48 9.57 -9.72 0.54
C PHE A 48 8.36 -9.28 1.39
N PHE A 49 8.34 -9.65 2.67
CA PHE A 49 7.30 -9.23 3.61
C PHE A 49 7.29 -7.70 3.79
N GLU A 50 8.44 -7.07 4.00
CA GLU A 50 8.56 -5.61 4.13
C GLU A 50 8.02 -4.87 2.90
N MET A 51 8.42 -5.30 1.69
CA MET A 51 7.94 -4.72 0.43
C MET A 51 6.44 -4.92 0.23
N THR A 52 5.93 -6.12 0.53
CA THR A 52 4.51 -6.44 0.42
C THR A 52 3.67 -5.58 1.36
N ARG A 53 4.10 -5.43 2.63
CA ARG A 53 3.42 -4.60 3.61
C ARG A 53 3.36 -3.14 3.18
N LYS A 54 4.48 -2.57 2.72
CA LYS A 54 4.52 -1.19 2.20
C LYS A 54 3.55 -1.00 1.03
N LYS A 55 3.51 -1.95 0.10
CA LYS A 55 2.61 -1.92 -1.04
C LYS A 55 1.14 -2.00 -0.63
N GLN A 56 0.80 -2.92 0.28
CA GLN A 56 -0.55 -3.07 0.80
C GLN A 56 -1.04 -1.81 1.51
N HIS A 57 -0.19 -1.20 2.32
CA HIS A 57 -0.51 0.06 2.99
C HIS A 57 -0.79 1.19 2.00
N PHE A 58 0.05 1.32 0.97
CA PHE A 58 -0.15 2.29 -0.10
C PHE A 58 -1.45 2.04 -0.88
N GLU A 59 -1.71 0.79 -1.29
CA GLU A 59 -2.94 0.43 -1.99
C GLU A 59 -4.19 0.70 -1.13
N SER A 60 -4.11 0.42 0.17
CA SER A 60 -5.19 0.73 1.10
C SER A 60 -5.45 2.23 1.18
N THR A 61 -4.39 3.03 1.33
CA THR A 61 -4.47 4.50 1.40
C THR A 61 -5.07 5.09 0.11
N GLU A 62 -4.63 4.62 -1.06
CA GLU A 62 -5.19 5.04 -2.36
C GLU A 62 -6.67 4.63 -2.50
N ARG A 63 -7.06 3.42 -2.06
CA ARG A 63 -8.47 2.99 -2.06
C ARG A 63 -9.33 3.90 -1.19
N THR A 64 -8.89 4.20 0.03
CA THR A 64 -9.57 5.14 0.93
C THR A 64 -9.68 6.53 0.29
N CYS A 65 -8.58 7.04 -0.28
CA CYS A 65 -8.59 8.33 -0.97
C CYS A 65 -9.60 8.38 -2.11
N ASN A 66 -9.64 7.37 -2.97
CA ASN A 66 -10.59 7.29 -4.07
C ASN A 66 -12.05 7.24 -3.56
N GLN A 67 -12.33 6.49 -2.50
CA GLN A 67 -13.67 6.46 -1.89
C GLN A 67 -14.06 7.82 -1.31
N THR A 68 -13.15 8.49 -0.61
CA THR A 68 -13.39 9.82 -0.06
C THR A 68 -13.61 10.85 -1.16
N ILE A 69 -12.81 10.82 -2.24
CA ILE A 69 -13.00 11.70 -3.41
C ILE A 69 -14.39 11.51 -4.00
N LEU A 70 -14.83 10.27 -4.23
CA LEU A 70 -16.15 10.00 -4.81
C LEU A 70 -17.29 10.50 -3.91
N SER A 71 -17.17 10.28 -2.60
CA SER A 71 -18.16 10.74 -1.63
C SER A 71 -18.24 12.28 -1.58
N LEU A 72 -17.11 12.95 -1.43
CA LEU A 72 -17.06 14.41 -1.32
C LEU A 72 -17.34 15.10 -2.67
N SER A 73 -16.97 14.48 -3.79
CA SER A 73 -17.29 14.97 -5.14
C SER A 73 -18.79 15.11 -5.33
N LYS A 74 -19.59 14.17 -4.80
CA LYS A 74 -21.05 14.26 -4.85
C LYS A 74 -21.55 15.47 -4.07
N ILE A 75 -21.05 15.68 -2.86
CA ILE A 75 -21.43 16.82 -2.00
C ILE A 75 -21.07 18.16 -2.65
N VAL A 76 -19.85 18.28 -3.18
CA VAL A 76 -19.40 19.47 -3.93
C VAL A 76 -20.28 19.70 -5.15
N SER A 77 -20.65 18.62 -5.85
CA SER A 77 -21.51 18.73 -7.02
C SER A 77 -22.89 19.26 -6.65
N GLU A 78 -23.54 18.66 -5.66
CA GLU A 78 -24.86 19.11 -5.19
C GLU A 78 -24.81 20.58 -4.72
N SER A 79 -23.74 21.00 -4.05
CA SER A 79 -23.54 22.38 -3.64
C SER A 79 -23.41 23.35 -4.82
N ILE A 80 -22.62 23.01 -5.85
CA ILE A 80 -22.48 23.83 -7.06
C ILE A 80 -23.82 23.96 -7.81
N ILE A 81 -24.58 22.86 -7.90
CA ILE A 81 -25.90 22.87 -8.53
C ILE A 81 -26.87 23.75 -7.75
N GLY A 82 -26.86 23.68 -6.41
CA GLY A 82 -27.71 24.51 -5.57
C GLY A 82 -27.38 26.00 -5.62
N ILE A 83 -26.09 26.36 -5.74
CA ILE A 83 -25.67 27.77 -5.85
C ILE A 83 -25.94 28.32 -7.26
N ILE A 84 -25.73 27.52 -8.29
CA ILE A 84 -25.90 27.92 -9.70
C ILE A 84 -27.08 27.17 -10.30
N ASP A 85 -28.28 27.57 -9.88
CA ASP A 85 -29.53 26.97 -10.31
C ASP A 85 -29.96 27.45 -11.70
N THR A 86 -29.84 26.56 -12.68
CA THR A 86 -30.31 26.78 -14.06
C THR A 86 -31.75 26.31 -14.28
N GLU A 87 -32.32 25.52 -13.36
CA GLU A 87 -33.62 24.88 -13.55
C GLU A 87 -34.75 25.90 -13.55
N ASN A 88 -34.68 26.92 -12.68
CA ASN A 88 -35.67 28.01 -12.66
C ASN A 88 -35.74 28.75 -14.00
N ILE A 89 -34.57 29.07 -14.60
CA ILE A 89 -34.56 29.75 -15.91
C ILE A 89 -35.10 28.84 -17.01
N VAL A 90 -34.77 27.56 -16.98
CA VAL A 90 -35.31 26.59 -17.95
C VAL A 90 -36.84 26.48 -17.80
N GLN A 91 -37.35 26.51 -16.57
CA GLN A 91 -38.80 26.50 -16.32
C GLN A 91 -39.47 27.78 -16.84
N GLU A 92 -38.93 28.96 -16.55
CA GLU A 92 -39.45 30.22 -17.07
C GLU A 92 -39.46 30.23 -18.60
N LEU A 93 -38.38 29.78 -19.25
CA LEU A 93 -38.28 29.71 -20.71
C LEU A 93 -39.35 28.81 -21.36
N LYS A 94 -39.88 27.80 -20.65
CA LYS A 94 -40.96 26.94 -21.16
C LYS A 94 -42.28 27.68 -21.30
N TYR A 95 -42.56 28.67 -20.45
CA TYR A 95 -43.79 29.47 -20.50
C TYR A 95 -43.74 30.61 -21.52
N ASN A 96 -42.67 30.68 -22.33
CA ASN A 96 -42.46 31.66 -23.39
C ASN A 96 -42.68 33.13 -22.93
N PRO A 97 -41.86 33.61 -21.99
CA PRO A 97 -42.00 34.95 -21.42
C PRO A 97 -41.50 36.02 -22.40
N GLU A 98 -41.96 37.25 -22.21
CA GLU A 98 -41.59 38.38 -23.09
C GLU A 98 -40.08 38.69 -23.05
N ASN A 99 -39.42 38.44 -21.93
CA ASN A 99 -37.99 38.68 -21.70
C ASN A 99 -37.07 37.51 -22.16
N LYS A 100 -37.52 36.66 -23.09
CA LYS A 100 -36.82 35.46 -23.55
C LYS A 100 -35.32 35.64 -23.83
N ARG A 101 -34.93 36.72 -24.54
CA ARG A 101 -33.51 36.97 -24.89
C ARG A 101 -32.64 37.15 -23.65
N ALA A 102 -33.12 37.87 -22.65
CA ALA A 102 -32.38 38.11 -21.41
C ALA A 102 -32.18 36.81 -20.62
N LEU A 103 -33.21 35.97 -20.54
CA LEU A 103 -33.14 34.67 -19.88
C LEU A 103 -32.13 33.72 -20.55
N TRP A 104 -32.07 33.71 -21.89
CA TRP A 104 -31.06 32.93 -22.61
C TRP A 104 -29.64 33.43 -22.35
N GLU A 105 -29.43 34.75 -22.26
CA GLU A 105 -28.11 35.31 -21.93
C GLU A 105 -27.68 34.92 -20.52
N GLN A 106 -28.58 35.08 -19.55
CA GLN A 106 -28.35 34.70 -18.16
C GLN A 106 -28.05 33.19 -18.04
N MET A 107 -28.80 32.35 -18.74
CA MET A 107 -28.58 30.91 -18.76
C MET A 107 -27.19 30.54 -19.30
N LYS A 108 -26.73 31.19 -20.38
CA LYS A 108 -25.38 30.99 -20.91
C LYS A 108 -24.33 31.30 -19.85
N VAL A 109 -24.38 32.47 -19.23
CA VAL A 109 -23.41 32.89 -18.20
C VAL A 109 -23.38 31.90 -17.03
N MET A 110 -24.55 31.43 -16.57
CA MET A 110 -24.63 30.46 -15.49
C MET A 110 -24.06 29.09 -15.89
N ILE A 111 -24.32 28.60 -17.10
CA ILE A 111 -23.75 27.33 -17.57
C ILE A 111 -22.22 27.41 -17.64
N PHE A 112 -21.67 28.49 -18.19
CA PHE A 112 -20.21 28.70 -18.23
C PHE A 112 -19.62 28.77 -16.81
N THR A 113 -20.23 29.56 -15.93
CA THR A 113 -19.82 29.66 -14.52
C THR A 113 -19.86 28.30 -13.83
N ARG A 114 -20.91 27.50 -14.06
CA ARG A 114 -21.09 26.16 -13.49
C ARG A 114 -20.02 25.19 -13.95
N ILE A 115 -19.73 25.14 -15.25
CA ILE A 115 -18.68 24.27 -15.80
C ILE A 115 -17.30 24.66 -15.24
N CYS A 116 -16.96 25.95 -15.24
CA CYS A 116 -15.71 26.43 -14.66
C CYS A 116 -15.62 26.08 -13.16
N GLY A 117 -16.70 26.32 -12.40
CA GLY A 117 -16.78 25.98 -10.98
C GLY A 117 -16.56 24.50 -10.71
N PHE A 118 -17.19 23.62 -11.50
CA PHE A 118 -16.98 22.17 -11.40
C PHE A 118 -15.53 21.77 -11.63
N VAL A 119 -14.91 22.25 -12.71
CA VAL A 119 -13.53 21.90 -13.06
C VAL A 119 -12.58 22.34 -11.94
N TYR A 120 -12.69 23.58 -11.47
CA TYR A 120 -11.83 24.08 -10.38
C TYR A 120 -12.06 23.32 -9.08
N ALA A 121 -13.31 23.20 -8.63
CA ALA A 121 -13.62 22.61 -7.33
C ALA A 121 -13.23 21.13 -7.25
N LEU A 122 -13.57 20.33 -8.28
CA LEU A 122 -13.25 18.91 -8.30
C LEU A 122 -11.75 18.65 -8.45
N SER A 123 -11.04 19.50 -9.21
CA SER A 123 -9.58 19.38 -9.35
C SER A 123 -8.87 19.68 -8.03
N ILE A 124 -9.25 20.77 -7.36
CA ILE A 124 -8.70 21.14 -6.05
C ILE A 124 -9.00 20.05 -5.02
N LEU A 125 -10.24 19.53 -4.99
CA LEU A 125 -10.63 18.42 -4.11
C LEU A 125 -9.74 17.19 -4.31
N ASN A 126 -9.54 16.75 -5.55
CA ASN A 126 -8.75 15.56 -5.87
C ASN A 126 -7.28 15.72 -5.43
N VAL A 127 -6.64 16.83 -5.80
CA VAL A 127 -5.24 17.09 -5.43
C VAL A 127 -5.10 17.20 -3.92
N THR A 128 -5.99 17.95 -3.25
CA THR A 128 -5.93 18.17 -1.80
C THR A 128 -6.06 16.85 -1.04
N LEU A 129 -7.04 16.00 -1.40
CA LEU A 129 -7.25 14.72 -0.72
C LEU A 129 -6.10 13.75 -0.94
N ARG A 130 -5.53 13.69 -2.15
CA ARG A 130 -4.35 12.86 -2.42
C ARG A 130 -3.15 13.30 -1.60
N VAL A 131 -2.91 14.61 -1.49
CA VAL A 131 -1.80 15.13 -0.67
C VAL A 131 -2.05 14.83 0.81
N GLN A 132 -3.22 15.18 1.34
CA GLN A 132 -3.53 15.00 2.76
C GLN A 132 -3.48 13.53 3.18
N LEU A 133 -4.13 12.64 2.43
CA LEU A 133 -4.20 11.22 2.78
C LEU A 133 -2.88 10.49 2.58
N ASN A 134 -2.06 10.86 1.58
CA ASN A 134 -0.73 10.26 1.44
C ASN A 134 0.23 10.74 2.53
N VAL A 135 0.13 12.01 2.97
CA VAL A 135 0.92 12.50 4.11
C VAL A 135 0.52 11.77 5.39
N ILE A 136 -0.78 11.71 5.71
CA ILE A 136 -1.29 10.98 6.88
C ILE A 136 -0.94 9.50 6.81
N GLY A 137 -1.13 8.88 5.64
CA GLY A 137 -0.77 7.48 5.40
C GLY A 137 0.72 7.22 5.59
N GLY A 138 1.59 8.17 5.22
CA GLY A 138 3.02 8.11 5.48
C GLY A 138 3.36 8.11 6.97
N TYR A 139 2.72 8.99 7.76
CA TYR A 139 2.89 9.01 9.22
C TYR A 139 2.37 7.71 9.86
N LEU A 140 1.17 7.26 9.46
CA LEU A 140 0.58 6.03 9.97
C LEU A 140 1.43 4.80 9.67
N TYR A 141 2.06 4.73 8.49
CA TYR A 141 2.99 3.66 8.16
C TYR A 141 4.20 3.69 9.08
N ARG A 142 4.80 4.86 9.29
CA ARG A 142 5.96 5.01 10.17
C ARG A 142 5.63 4.57 11.60
N ASP A 143 4.47 4.98 12.11
CA ASP A 143 4.05 4.63 13.46
C ASP A 143 3.79 3.11 13.58
N SER A 144 3.15 2.48 12.59
CA SER A 144 2.97 1.02 12.56
C SER A 144 4.29 0.23 12.51
N VAL A 145 5.32 0.79 11.89
CA VAL A 145 6.65 0.19 11.84
C VAL A 145 7.35 0.33 13.19
N HIS A 146 7.22 1.48 13.87
CA HIS A 146 7.76 1.69 15.21
C HIS A 146 7.08 0.83 16.29
N GLU A 147 5.77 0.58 16.18
CA GLU A 147 5.07 -0.33 17.10
C GLU A 147 5.48 -1.80 16.93
N GLU A 148 5.90 -2.20 15.73
CA GLU A 148 6.36 -3.57 15.44
C GLU A 148 7.84 -3.81 15.73
N GLU A 149 8.66 -2.76 15.88
CA GLU A 149 10.02 -2.91 16.39
C GLU A 149 9.92 -3.29 17.87
N PRO A 150 10.30 -4.53 18.26
CA PRO A 150 10.31 -4.88 19.67
C PRO A 150 11.24 -3.90 20.38
N LEU A 151 10.82 -3.38 21.54
CA LEU A 151 11.72 -2.74 22.50
C LEU A 151 12.85 -3.72 22.79
N ILE A 152 13.97 -3.58 22.08
CA ILE A 152 15.22 -4.24 22.41
C ILE A 152 15.86 -3.34 23.47
N ASP A 153 15.50 -3.60 24.73
CA ASP A 153 16.37 -3.36 25.89
C ASP A 153 17.09 -4.67 26.24
#